data_AF-A0A2G2DDF9-F1
#
_entry.id   AF-A0A2G2DDF9-F1
#
_cell.length_a   1.000
_cell.length_b   1.000
_cell.length_c   1.000
_cell.angle_alpha   90.00
_cell.angle_beta   90.00
_cell.angle_gamma   90.00
#
_symmetry.space_group_name_H-M   'P 1'
#
loop_
_entity.id
_entity.type
_entity.pdbx_description
1 polymer ?
#
loop_
_entity_poly.entity_id
_entity_poly.type
_entity_poly.pdbx_seq_one_letter_code
_entity_poly.pdbx_strand_id
1 'polypeptide(L)'
;HALTYYRQKYGDNPPSEQQRQFLSEFGKSPIEVPTLYLHGENDGCIGVDLQVGMTELFPKGLRSIRIEGAGHFLQLEKPDLFNQHVTDFLKA
;
A
#
# COMPACT_ATOMS: atom_id res chain seq x y z
N HIS A 1 14.22 2.69 8.82
CA HIS A 1 14.06 1.66 9.87
C HIS A 1 12.74 0.90 9.76
N ALA A 2 12.44 0.30 8.60
CA ALA A 2 11.20 -0.47 8.38
C ALA A 2 11.10 -1.71 9.30
N LEU A 3 12.24 -2.30 9.68
CA LEU A 3 12.31 -3.45 10.58
C LEU A 3 11.85 -3.14 12.01
N THR A 4 11.97 -1.89 12.47
CA THR A 4 11.53 -1.50 13.83
C THR A 4 10.01 -1.48 13.93
N TYR A 5 9.31 -1.05 12.87
CA TYR A 5 7.84 -1.02 12.81
C TYR A 5 7.24 -2.43 12.89
N TYR A 6 7.81 -3.40 12.17
CA TYR A 6 7.37 -4.80 12.24
C TYR A 6 7.63 -5.44 13.61
N ARG A 7 8.81 -5.19 14.19
CA ARG A 7 9.18 -5.72 15.52
C ARG A 7 8.28 -5.18 16.63
N GLN A 8 7.85 -3.92 16.52
CA GLN A 8 7.00 -3.27 17.52
C GLN A 8 5.51 -3.68 17.40
N LYS A 9 5.04 -4.04 16.20
CA LYS A 9 3.65 -4.50 15.97
C LYS A 9 3.39 -5.94 16.41
N TYR A 10 4.42 -6.79 16.48
CA TYR A 10 4.28 -8.22 16.75
C TYR A 10 5.08 -8.77 17.94
N GLY A 11 6.13 -8.10 18.43
CA GLY A 11 6.94 -8.60 19.56
C GLY A 11 7.48 -10.03 19.38
N ASP A 12 8.05 -10.60 20.44
CA ASP A 12 8.53 -12.00 20.50
C ASP A 12 7.40 -13.02 20.74
N ASN A 13 6.14 -12.59 20.71
CA ASN A 13 5.01 -13.47 20.96
C ASN A 13 4.45 -14.00 19.63
N PRO A 14 4.47 -15.32 19.39
CA PRO A 14 3.85 -15.86 18.20
C PRO A 14 2.35 -15.51 18.21
N PRO A 15 1.78 -15.09 17.06
CA PRO A 15 0.37 -14.74 17.00
C PRO A 15 -0.51 -15.90 17.50
N SER A 16 -1.57 -15.57 18.23
CA SER A 16 -2.59 -16.53 18.66
C SER A 16 -3.22 -17.21 17.44
N GLU A 17 -3.86 -18.36 17.64
CA GLU A 17 -4.55 -19.08 16.57
C GLU A 17 -5.60 -18.19 15.86
N GLN A 18 -6.34 -17.38 16.64
CA GLN A 18 -7.28 -16.39 16.10
C GLN A 18 -6.58 -15.31 15.26
N GLN A 19 -5.41 -14.83 15.69
CA GLN A 19 -4.63 -13.85 14.91
C GLN A 19 -4.07 -14.48 13.63
N ARG A 20 -3.65 -15.75 13.66
CA ARG A 20 -3.22 -16.48 12.46
C ARG A 20 -4.36 -16.70 11.49
N GLN A 21 -5.53 -17.10 11.98
CA GLN A 21 -6.72 -17.28 11.15
C GLN A 21 -7.14 -15.95 10.52
N PHE A 22 -7.20 -14.88 11.30
CA PHE A 22 -7.44 -13.53 10.81
C PHE A 22 -6.41 -13.12 9.74
N LEU A 23 -5.11 -13.24 10.01
CA LEU A 23 -4.06 -12.91 9.03
C LEU A 23 -4.09 -13.80 7.79
N SER A 24 -4.57 -15.05 7.92
CA SER A 24 -4.73 -15.97 6.79
C SER A 24 -5.91 -15.62 5.90
N GLU A 25 -6.92 -14.92 6.42
CA GLU A 25 -8.08 -14.45 5.65
C GLU A 25 -7.92 -12.99 5.21
N PHE A 26 -7.22 -12.18 6.02
CA PHE A 26 -6.92 -10.78 5.78
C PHE A 26 -6.01 -10.64 4.56
N GLY A 27 -6.51 -9.98 3.51
CA GLY A 27 -5.82 -9.85 2.23
C GLY A 27 -6.17 -10.90 1.18
N LYS A 28 -7.07 -11.86 1.49
CA LYS A 28 -7.64 -12.79 0.48
C LYS A 28 -8.96 -12.29 -0.12
N SER A 29 -9.67 -11.41 0.58
CA SER A 29 -10.91 -10.84 0.07
C SER A 29 -10.62 -9.69 -0.89
N PRO A 30 -11.34 -9.60 -2.01
CA PRO A 30 -11.21 -8.47 -2.94
C PRO A 30 -11.59 -7.15 -2.27
N ILE A 31 -10.97 -6.07 -2.73
CA ILE A 31 -11.25 -4.70 -2.33
C ILE A 31 -12.36 -4.17 -3.24
N GLU A 32 -13.56 -4.09 -2.67
CA GLU A 32 -14.81 -3.76 -3.35
C GLU A 32 -15.06 -2.25 -3.53
N VAL A 33 -14.01 -1.44 -3.49
CA VAL A 33 -14.08 0.01 -3.69
C VAL A 33 -13.04 0.45 -4.73
N PRO A 34 -13.35 1.48 -5.54
CA PRO A 34 -12.34 2.09 -6.38
C PRO A 34 -11.12 2.44 -5.52
N THR A 35 -9.92 2.13 -6.01
CA THR A 35 -8.69 2.32 -5.24
C THR A 35 -7.65 3.07 -6.04
N LEU A 36 -7.01 4.04 -5.38
CA LEU A 36 -5.80 4.72 -5.85
C LEU A 36 -4.60 4.18 -5.06
N TYR A 37 -3.61 3.66 -5.78
CA TYR A 37 -2.31 3.27 -5.24
C TYR A 37 -1.24 4.25 -5.75
N LEU A 38 -0.54 4.91 -4.82
CA LEU A 38 0.56 5.81 -5.11
C LEU A 38 1.84 5.24 -4.53
N HIS A 39 2.91 5.21 -5.33
CA HIS A 39 4.19 4.65 -4.94
C HIS A 39 5.33 5.58 -5.36
N GLY A 40 6.26 5.86 -4.45
CA GLY A 40 7.46 6.61 -4.79
C GLY A 40 8.45 5.73 -5.56
N GLU A 41 8.97 6.21 -6.68
CA GLU A 41 9.91 5.46 -7.51
C GLU A 41 11.18 5.01 -6.76
N ASN A 42 11.63 5.82 -5.80
CA ASN A 42 12.83 5.56 -5.00
C ASN A 42 12.49 4.91 -3.65
N ASP A 43 11.29 4.35 -3.47
CA ASP A 43 10.92 3.66 -2.25
C ASP A 43 11.71 2.35 -2.10
N GLY A 44 12.76 2.39 -1.29
CA GLY A 44 13.62 1.23 -1.01
C GLY A 44 13.01 0.14 -0.14
N CYS A 45 11.72 0.24 0.25
CA CYS A 45 11.05 -0.78 1.09
C CYS A 45 10.08 -1.67 0.32
N ILE A 46 9.48 -1.19 -0.78
CA ILE A 46 8.43 -1.88 -1.52
C ILE A 46 8.90 -1.97 -2.97
N GLY A 47 9.28 -3.17 -3.43
CA GLY A 47 9.76 -3.38 -4.78
C GLY A 47 8.69 -3.04 -5.83
N VAL A 48 9.13 -2.44 -6.93
CA VAL A 48 8.29 -1.96 -8.05
C VAL A 48 7.39 -3.06 -8.64
N ASP A 49 7.72 -4.32 -8.38
CA ASP A 49 6.97 -5.51 -8.81
C ASP A 49 5.65 -5.75 -8.04
N LEU A 50 5.34 -4.97 -7.00
CA LEU A 50 4.08 -5.14 -6.25
C LEU A 50 2.82 -5.03 -7.13
N GLN A 51 2.90 -4.33 -8.25
CA GLN A 51 1.75 -4.12 -9.13
C GLN A 51 1.36 -5.40 -9.89
N VAL A 52 2.28 -6.35 -10.07
CA VAL A 52 2.03 -7.59 -10.82
C VAL A 52 1.09 -8.48 -10.01
N GLY A 53 -0.14 -8.63 -10.50
CA GLY A 53 -1.18 -9.47 -9.88
C GLY A 53 -2.06 -8.76 -8.84
N MET A 54 -1.76 -7.51 -8.47
CA MET A 54 -2.62 -6.76 -7.55
C MET A 54 -3.99 -6.44 -8.16
N THR A 55 -4.07 -6.13 -9.46
CA THR A 55 -5.31 -5.70 -10.11
C THR A 55 -6.48 -6.67 -9.92
N GLU A 56 -6.23 -7.98 -9.85
CA GLU A 56 -7.25 -9.02 -9.64
C GLU A 56 -7.94 -8.89 -8.28
N LEU A 57 -7.28 -8.30 -7.29
CA LEU A 57 -7.82 -8.05 -5.95
C LEU A 57 -8.70 -6.78 -5.90
N PHE A 58 -8.80 -5.98 -6.96
CA PHE A 58 -9.56 -4.73 -6.98
C PHE A 58 -10.62 -4.75 -8.10
N PRO A 59 -11.70 -5.53 -7.96
CA PRO A 59 -12.73 -5.67 -8.99
C PRO A 59 -13.46 -4.37 -9.33
N LYS A 60 -13.41 -3.35 -8.46
CA LYS A 60 -13.95 -2.00 -8.72
C LYS A 60 -12.96 -1.02 -9.31
N GLY A 61 -11.78 -1.49 -9.71
CA GLY A 61 -10.75 -0.72 -10.37
C GLY A 61 -9.62 -0.28 -9.43
N LEU A 62 -8.40 -0.44 -9.94
CA LEU A 62 -7.17 0.03 -9.31
C LEU A 62 -6.48 1.01 -10.24
N ARG A 63 -6.33 2.26 -9.80
CA ARG A 63 -5.44 3.23 -10.43
C ARG A 63 -4.10 3.18 -9.70
N SER A 64 -3.05 2.78 -10.40
CA SER A 64 -1.69 2.71 -9.86
C SER A 64 -0.83 3.80 -10.49
N ILE A 65 -0.15 4.61 -9.68
CA ILE A 65 0.71 5.70 -10.16
C ILE A 65 2.03 5.66 -9.41
N ARG A 66 3.13 5.72 -10.17
CA ARG A 66 4.47 5.91 -9.63
C ARG A 66 4.83 7.40 -9.66
N ILE A 67 5.27 7.94 -8.53
CA ILE A 67 5.74 9.32 -8.42
C ILE A 67 7.25 9.34 -8.58
N GLU A 68 7.69 9.89 -9.72
CA GLU A 68 9.11 10.02 -10.08
C GLU A 68 9.86 10.88 -9.07
N GLY A 69 11.04 10.39 -8.66
CA GLY A 69 11.90 11.10 -7.71
C GLY A 69 11.35 11.21 -6.28
N ALA A 70 10.30 10.48 -5.91
CA ALA A 70 9.83 10.36 -4.53
C ALA A 70 10.22 9.01 -3.93
N GLY A 71 10.53 8.99 -2.63
CA GLY A 71 10.71 7.79 -1.83
C GLY A 71 9.45 7.37 -1.09
N HIS A 72 9.65 6.77 0.08
CA HIS A 72 8.57 6.19 0.88
C HIS A 72 7.54 7.22 1.38
N PHE A 73 7.95 8.46 1.59
CA PHE A 73 7.09 9.53 2.11
C PHE A 73 6.72 10.53 1.01
N LEU A 74 6.18 10.02 -0.10
CA LEU A 74 5.85 10.82 -1.28
C LEU A 74 4.95 12.04 -1.01
N GLN A 75 4.08 11.98 0.00
CA GLN A 75 3.26 13.11 0.42
C GLN A 75 4.05 14.26 1.05
N LEU A 76 5.24 13.98 1.62
CA LEU A 76 6.15 14.99 2.16
C LEU A 76 7.17 15.45 1.11
N GLU A 77 7.63 14.52 0.27
CA GLU A 77 8.67 14.77 -0.73
C GLU A 77 8.13 15.47 -1.98
N LYS A 78 6.92 15.11 -2.41
CA LYS A 78 6.24 15.64 -3.61
C LYS A 78 4.77 15.98 -3.28
N PRO A 79 4.52 16.92 -2.34
CA PRO A 79 3.17 17.21 -1.83
C PRO A 79 2.21 17.63 -2.94
N ASP A 80 2.65 18.43 -3.91
CA ASP A 80 1.79 18.91 -4.99
C ASP A 80 1.30 17.78 -5.89
N LEU A 81 2.21 16.89 -6.32
CA LEU A 81 1.88 15.73 -7.15
C LEU A 81 0.98 14.74 -6.39
N PHE A 82 1.28 14.48 -5.13
CA PHE A 82 0.45 13.64 -4.27
C PHE A 82 -0.98 14.20 -4.16
N ASN A 83 -1.09 15.47 -3.77
CA ASN A 83 -2.38 16.13 -3.56
C ASN A 83 -3.20 16.19 -4.85
N GLN A 84 -2.56 16.41 -6.00
CA GLN A 84 -3.22 16.39 -7.30
C GLN A 84 -3.85 15.02 -7.55
N HIS A 85 -3.08 13.94 -7.47
CA HIS A 85 -3.59 12.60 -7.74
C HIS A 85 -4.71 12.18 -6.78
N VAL A 86 -4.57 12.51 -5.49
CA VAL A 86 -5.61 12.26 -4.49
C VAL A 86 -6.87 13.04 -4.80
N THR A 87 -6.75 14.33 -5.09
CA THR A 87 -7.91 15.20 -5.37
C THR A 87 -8.63 14.77 -6.64
N ASP A 88 -7.88 14.45 -7.70
CA ASP A 88 -8.45 13.99 -8.97
C ASP A 88 -9.18 12.66 -8.82
N PHE A 89 -8.68 11.79 -7.95
CA PHE A 89 -9.34 10.52 -7.64
C PHE A 89 -10.64 10.71 -6.84
N LEU A 90 -10.64 11.62 -5.87
CA LEU A 90 -11.83 11.88 -5.03
C LEU A 90 -12.96 12.62 -5.78
N LYS A 91 -12.64 13.27 -6.91
CA LYS A 91 -13.62 13.99 -7.75
C LYS A 91 -14.20 13.12 -8.88
N ALA A 92 -13.60 11.96 -9.15
CA ALA A 92 -14.03 11.04 -10.20
C ALA A 92 -15.24 10.21 -9.74
#